data_AF-A0A7V5S157-F1
#
_entry.id   AF-A0A7V5S157-F1
#
_cell.length_a   1.000
_cell.length_b   1.000
_cell.length_c   1.000
_cell.angle_alpha   90.00
_cell.angle_beta   90.00
_cell.angle_gamma   90.00
#
_symmetry.space_group_name_H-M   'P 1'
#
loop_
_entity.id
_entity.type
_entity.pdbx_description
1 polymer ?
#
loop_
_entity_poly.entity_id
_entity_poly.type
_entity_poly.pdbx_seq_one_letter_code
_entity_poly.pdbx_strand_id
1 'polypeptide(L)'
;MNRSRRILWVGLLLLYAGFADAPKGRDSDWLIRVGLEQAAWAQVLYVGVSEGNLRWVDPRTGATLAEGTAGQLWELRRENGRYRAICGQAQVQAERLVAEPMNGGFIMVGASPNTLRRYRGHLEWTERDGKLLAINWVLLDDYLKA
;
A
#
# COMPACT_ATOMS: atom_id res chain seq x y z
N MET A 1 32.85 20.54 21.58
CA MET A 1 32.79 20.81 20.12
C MET A 1 32.46 19.51 19.43
N ASN A 2 31.23 19.40 18.91
CA ASN A 2 30.61 18.22 18.31
C ASN A 2 31.32 17.74 17.04
N ARG A 3 31.51 16.42 16.89
CA ARG A 3 31.39 15.72 15.60
C ARG A 3 30.77 14.34 15.81
N SER A 4 29.43 14.30 15.85
CA SER A 4 28.66 13.06 15.71
C SER A 4 28.90 12.47 14.32
N ARG A 5 29.49 11.27 14.28
CA ARG A 5 29.50 10.41 13.09
C ARG A 5 28.07 9.89 12.88
N ARG A 6 27.38 10.43 11.87
CA ARG A 6 26.10 9.90 11.39
C ARG A 6 26.40 8.57 10.68
N ILE A 7 26.11 7.46 11.33
CA ILE A 7 26.12 6.14 10.71
C ILE A 7 24.78 5.99 9.99
N LEU A 8 24.82 6.07 8.66
CA LEU A 8 23.69 5.81 7.78
C LEU A 8 23.51 4.29 7.71
N TRP A 9 22.56 3.75 8.48
CA TRP A 9 22.17 2.36 8.38
C TRP A 9 21.17 2.20 7.23
N VAL A 10 21.68 1.96 6.02
CA VAL A 10 20.85 1.41 4.93
C VAL A 10 20.75 -0.09 5.18
N GLY A 11 19.80 -0.48 6.02
CA GLY A 11 19.48 -1.88 6.28
C GLY A 11 18.73 -2.47 5.09
N LEU A 12 19.45 -3.07 4.15
CA LEU A 12 18.89 -3.96 3.14
C LEU A 12 18.46 -5.27 3.82
N LEU A 13 17.24 -5.30 4.36
CA LEU A 13 16.63 -6.51 4.92
C LEU A 13 16.02 -7.33 3.79
N LEU A 14 16.80 -8.33 3.33
CA LEU A 14 16.32 -9.45 2.52
C LEU A 14 15.32 -10.27 3.34
N LEU A 15 14.04 -9.93 3.28
CA LEU A 15 12.96 -10.75 3.84
C LEU A 15 12.48 -11.76 2.78
N TYR A 16 12.96 -12.99 2.94
CA TYR A 16 12.52 -14.21 2.26
C TYR A 16 11.10 -14.65 2.67
N ALA A 17 10.10 -13.78 2.47
CA ALA A 17 8.70 -14.11 2.73
C ALA A 17 7.81 -13.63 1.57
N GLY A 18 7.49 -14.57 0.66
CA GLY A 18 6.40 -14.43 -0.30
C GLY A 18 6.81 -14.18 -1.77
N PHE A 19 7.62 -15.06 -2.36
CA PHE A 19 7.86 -15.06 -3.82
C PHE A 19 6.69 -15.63 -4.65
N ALA A 20 5.61 -16.09 -4.03
CA ALA A 20 4.62 -16.93 -4.72
C ALA A 20 3.53 -16.17 -5.51
N ASP A 21 3.33 -14.87 -5.29
CA ASP A 21 2.29 -14.13 -6.01
C ASP A 21 2.67 -12.64 -6.10
N ALA A 22 3.73 -12.36 -6.87
CA ALA A 22 3.88 -11.04 -7.47
C ALA A 22 2.68 -10.82 -8.43
N PRO A 23 2.14 -9.58 -8.53
CA PRO A 23 1.08 -9.29 -9.50
C PRO A 23 1.51 -9.77 -10.89
N LYS A 24 0.60 -10.42 -11.64
CA LYS A 24 0.83 -10.81 -13.04
C LYS A 24 0.85 -9.57 -13.96
N GLY A 25 1.81 -8.67 -13.74
CA GLY A 25 2.26 -7.66 -14.68
C GLY A 25 3.56 -8.18 -15.31
N ARG A 26 3.67 -8.07 -16.64
CA ARG A 26 4.79 -8.50 -17.50
C ARG A 26 6.13 -8.68 -16.78
N ASP A 27 6.80 -9.80 -17.04
CA ASP A 27 8.18 -10.17 -16.62
C ASP A 27 9.30 -9.14 -16.94
N SER A 28 8.96 -7.91 -17.31
CA SER A 28 9.87 -6.82 -17.70
C SER A 28 9.90 -5.65 -16.72
N ASP A 29 8.96 -5.60 -15.77
CA ASP A 29 8.84 -4.48 -14.83
C ASP A 29 9.54 -4.83 -13.51
N TRP A 30 10.72 -4.25 -13.29
CA TRP A 30 11.41 -4.37 -12.01
C TRP A 30 10.61 -3.61 -10.94
N LEU A 31 9.96 -4.33 -10.03
CA LEU A 31 9.19 -3.75 -8.93
C LEU A 31 10.01 -3.74 -7.63
N ILE A 32 9.93 -2.63 -6.90
CA ILE A 32 10.47 -2.50 -5.54
C ILE A 32 9.33 -2.59 -4.55
N ARG A 33 9.54 -3.38 -3.49
CA ARG A 33 8.66 -3.54 -2.35
C ARG A 33 9.18 -2.75 -1.16
N VAL A 34 8.45 -1.72 -0.74
CA VAL A 34 8.84 -0.86 0.40
C VAL A 34 7.80 -0.94 1.51
N GLY A 35 8.21 -1.39 2.70
CA GLY A 35 7.36 -1.36 3.89
C GLY A 35 7.29 0.05 4.48
N LEU A 36 6.08 0.54 4.75
CA LEU A 36 5.84 1.91 5.22
C LEU A 36 5.65 1.98 6.75
N GLU A 37 6.55 1.34 7.52
CA GLU A 37 6.37 1.17 8.97
C GLU A 37 6.16 2.49 9.74
N GLN A 38 6.85 3.57 9.35
CA GLN A 38 6.72 4.86 10.02
C GLN A 38 5.47 5.64 9.66
N ALA A 39 4.82 5.32 8.54
CA ALA A 39 3.71 6.12 7.99
C ALA A 39 2.37 5.39 8.01
N ALA A 40 2.37 4.05 7.91
CA ALA A 40 1.18 3.25 7.73
C ALA A 40 1.35 1.86 8.38
N TRP A 41 1.47 1.88 9.72
CA TRP A 41 1.47 0.69 10.57
C TRP A 41 0.49 0.83 11.75
N ALA A 42 -0.73 0.30 11.60
CA ALA A 42 -1.82 0.43 12.58
C ALA A 42 -2.89 -0.65 12.41
N GLN A 43 -3.76 -0.85 13.39
CA GLN A 43 -4.89 -1.80 13.28
C GLN A 43 -5.89 -1.40 12.18
N VAL A 44 -6.00 -0.10 11.96
CA VAL A 44 -6.84 0.52 10.94
C VAL A 44 -5.97 1.47 10.13
N LEU A 45 -6.08 1.40 8.81
CA LEU A 45 -5.44 2.34 7.88
C LEU A 45 -6.51 3.09 7.09
N TYR A 46 -6.20 4.33 6.75
CA TYR A 46 -7.04 5.15 5.90
C TYR A 46 -6.39 5.26 4.53
N VAL A 47 -7.13 4.93 3.48
CA VAL A 47 -6.64 4.82 2.10
C VAL A 47 -7.51 5.66 1.18
N GLY A 48 -6.89 6.46 0.33
CA GLY A 48 -7.60 7.24 -0.69
C GLY A 48 -6.74 7.46 -1.91
N VAL A 49 -7.24 8.26 -2.85
CA VAL A 49 -6.46 8.72 -4.00
C VAL A 49 -6.42 10.24 -4.01
N SER A 50 -5.27 10.81 -4.34
CA SER A 50 -5.12 12.27 -4.37
C SER A 50 -5.86 12.91 -5.54
N GLU A 51 -5.97 12.18 -6.66
CA GLU A 51 -6.60 12.62 -7.90
C GLU A 51 -7.03 11.39 -8.72
N GLY A 52 -8.04 11.55 -9.58
CA GLY A 52 -8.57 10.45 -10.38
C GLY A 52 -9.29 9.39 -9.53
N ASN A 53 -9.06 8.12 -9.87
CA ASN A 53 -9.79 6.99 -9.29
C ASN A 53 -8.83 6.01 -8.60
N LEU A 54 -9.33 5.38 -7.55
CA LEU A 54 -8.74 4.25 -6.85
C LEU A 54 -9.49 2.99 -7.26
N ARG A 55 -8.79 1.88 -7.49
CA ARG A 55 -9.42 0.55 -7.59
C ARG A 55 -8.93 -0.33 -6.46
N TRP A 56 -9.88 -1.06 -5.88
CA TRP A 56 -9.62 -2.18 -4.99
C TRP A 56 -9.62 -3.45 -5.81
N VAL A 57 -8.52 -4.17 -5.80
CA VAL A 57 -8.27 -5.32 -6.67
C VAL A 57 -7.98 -6.56 -5.83
N ASP A 58 -8.54 -7.71 -6.23
CA ASP A 58 -8.04 -9.01 -5.77
C ASP A 58 -6.79 -9.36 -6.59
N PRO A 59 -5.58 -9.34 -5.98
CA PRO A 59 -4.35 -9.58 -6.73
C PRO A 59 -4.25 -10.99 -7.31
N ARG A 60 -5.00 -11.96 -6.78
CA ARG A 60 -4.98 -13.34 -7.28
C ARG A 60 -5.70 -13.46 -8.62
N THR A 61 -6.80 -12.74 -8.78
CA THR A 61 -7.66 -12.82 -9.97
C THR A 61 -7.49 -11.62 -10.90
N GLY A 62 -6.92 -10.51 -10.42
CA GLY A 62 -6.89 -9.22 -11.10
C GLY A 62 -8.26 -8.53 -11.16
N ALA A 63 -9.29 -9.08 -10.52
CA ALA A 63 -10.63 -8.52 -10.56
C ALA A 63 -10.70 -7.22 -9.75
N THR A 64 -11.26 -6.18 -10.36
CA THR A 64 -11.66 -4.97 -9.62
C THR A 64 -12.91 -5.28 -8.82
N LEU A 65 -12.82 -5.12 -7.52
CA LEU A 65 -13.89 -5.43 -6.57
C LEU A 65 -14.69 -4.19 -6.17
N ALA A 66 -14.02 -3.03 -6.14
CA ALA A 66 -14.64 -1.74 -5.89
C ALA A 66 -13.78 -0.63 -6.51
N GLU A 67 -14.41 0.51 -6.75
CA GLU A 67 -13.74 1.74 -7.18
C GLU A 67 -14.02 2.85 -6.18
N GLY A 68 -13.08 3.77 -6.06
CA GLY A 68 -13.26 5.02 -5.35
C GLY A 68 -12.77 6.20 -6.18
N THR A 69 -13.19 7.40 -5.82
CA THR A 69 -12.78 8.64 -6.49
C THR A 69 -12.01 9.54 -5.54
N ALA A 70 -11.31 10.53 -6.09
CA ALA A 70 -10.67 11.57 -5.29
C ALA A 70 -11.65 12.21 -4.30
N GLY A 71 -11.19 12.40 -3.06
CA GLY A 71 -12.03 12.88 -1.95
C GLY A 71 -12.72 11.79 -1.14
N GLN A 72 -12.81 10.56 -1.66
CA GLN A 72 -13.24 9.41 -0.87
C GLN A 72 -12.08 8.86 -0.04
N LEU A 73 -12.38 8.54 1.22
CA LEU A 73 -11.44 7.95 2.15
C LEU A 73 -11.99 6.63 2.67
N TRP A 74 -11.25 5.57 2.40
CA TRP A 74 -11.58 4.20 2.76
C TRP A 74 -10.90 3.84 4.07
N GLU A 75 -11.67 3.26 4.98
CA GLU A 75 -11.13 2.65 6.17
C GLU A 75 -10.84 1.17 5.89
N LEU A 76 -9.58 0.79 6.05
CA LEU A 76 -9.07 -0.56 5.83
C LEU A 76 -8.71 -1.21 7.17
N ARG A 77 -9.20 -2.44 7.37
CA ARG A 77 -8.88 -3.27 8.54
C ARG A 77 -8.86 -4.75 8.19
N ARG A 78 -8.32 -5.57 9.09
CA ARG A 78 -8.44 -7.02 9.05
C ARG A 78 -9.59 -7.45 9.95
N GLU A 79 -10.55 -8.17 9.40
CA GLU A 79 -11.69 -8.74 10.14
C GLU A 79 -11.91 -10.18 9.69
N ASN A 80 -12.05 -11.10 10.64
CA ASN A 80 -12.34 -12.53 10.38
C ASN A 80 -11.39 -13.16 9.34
N GLY A 81 -10.09 -12.84 9.42
CA GLY A 81 -9.09 -13.36 8.49
C GLY A 81 -9.21 -12.83 7.06
N ARG A 82 -9.87 -11.68 6.84
CA ARG A 82 -9.97 -11.02 5.53
C ARG A 82 -9.71 -9.51 5.65
N TYR A 83 -9.14 -8.91 4.61
CA TYR A 83 -9.04 -7.46 4.50
C TYR A 83 -10.40 -6.91 4.11
N ARG A 84 -10.86 -5.89 4.82
CA ARG A 84 -12.12 -5.20 4.55
C ARG A 84 -11.83 -3.71 4.40
N ALA A 85 -12.21 -3.14 3.26
CA ALA A 85 -12.16 -1.70 3.00
C ALA A 85 -13.59 -1.15 2.92
N ILE A 86 -13.85 -0.05 3.63
CA ILE A 86 -15.19 0.55 3.77
C ILE A 86 -15.11 2.04 3.48
N CYS A 87 -16.03 2.55 2.66
CA CYS A 87 -16.21 3.99 2.41
C CYS A 87 -17.71 4.31 2.35
N GLY A 88 -18.25 4.87 3.45
CA GLY A 88 -19.69 5.11 3.57
C GLY A 88 -20.48 3.80 3.47
N GLN A 89 -21.34 3.68 2.46
CA GLN A 89 -22.12 2.47 2.17
C GLN A 89 -21.37 1.45 1.31
N ALA A 90 -20.27 1.86 0.66
CA ALA A 90 -19.47 0.97 -0.15
C ALA A 90 -18.55 0.12 0.74
N GLN A 91 -18.47 -1.17 0.47
CA GLN A 91 -17.57 -2.07 1.16
C GLN A 91 -17.06 -3.16 0.22
N VAL A 92 -15.82 -3.57 0.45
CA VAL A 92 -15.18 -4.70 -0.23
C VAL A 92 -14.45 -5.55 0.81
N GLN A 93 -14.46 -6.87 0.60
CA GLN A 93 -13.74 -7.80 1.45
C GLN A 93 -13.08 -8.91 0.64
N ALA A 94 -11.81 -9.20 0.92
CA ALA A 94 -11.05 -10.26 0.25
C ALA A 94 -9.91 -10.80 1.15
N GLU A 95 -9.38 -11.98 0.82
CA GLU A 95 -8.25 -12.56 1.57
C GLU A 95 -6.97 -11.75 1.41
N ARG A 96 -6.73 -11.24 0.19
CA ARG A 96 -5.73 -10.23 -0.18
C ARG A 96 -6.42 -9.09 -0.89
N LEU A 97 -5.89 -7.89 -0.73
CA LEU A 97 -6.48 -6.69 -1.32
C LEU A 97 -5.38 -5.71 -1.69
N VAL A 98 -5.42 -5.22 -2.93
CA VAL A 98 -4.51 -4.20 -3.44
C VAL A 98 -5.31 -2.94 -3.74
N ALA A 99 -4.76 -1.79 -3.37
CA ALA A 99 -5.23 -0.50 -3.81
C ALA A 99 -4.35 -0.05 -4.98
N GLU A 100 -4.95 0.28 -6.13
CA GLU A 100 -4.26 0.76 -7.32
C GLU A 100 -4.79 2.14 -7.74
N PRO A 101 -3.92 3.13 -8.05
CA PRO A 101 -4.38 4.37 -8.63
C PRO A 101 -4.58 4.18 -10.14
N MET A 102 -5.69 4.66 -10.68
CA MET A 102 -5.90 4.72 -12.13
C MET A 102 -5.21 5.95 -12.72
N ASN A 103 -4.66 5.80 -13.93
CA ASN A 103 -4.10 6.89 -14.74
C ASN A 103 -2.99 7.72 -14.07
N GLY A 104 -2.16 7.09 -13.23
CA GLY A 104 -0.94 7.73 -12.70
C GLY A 104 -1.15 8.64 -11.48
N GLY A 105 -2.30 8.56 -10.82
CA GLY A 105 -2.53 9.24 -9.54
C GLY A 105 -1.69 8.69 -8.39
N PHE A 106 -1.69 9.39 -7.24
CA PHE A 106 -1.05 8.91 -6.02
C PHE A 106 -2.06 8.29 -5.06
N ILE A 107 -1.71 7.14 -4.50
CA ILE A 107 -2.44 6.60 -3.36
C ILE A 107 -2.03 7.37 -2.11
N MET A 108 -3.01 7.74 -1.31
CA MET A 108 -2.81 8.33 0.00
C MET A 108 -3.05 7.27 1.06
N VAL A 109 -2.10 7.08 1.98
CA VAL A 109 -2.28 6.17 3.13
C VAL A 109 -1.74 6.76 4.42
N GLY A 110 -2.41 6.46 5.54
CA GLY A 110 -1.94 6.79 6.88
C GLY A 110 -2.73 6.07 7.98
N ALA A 111 -2.24 6.12 9.21
CA ALA A 111 -2.89 5.55 10.39
C ALA A 111 -4.09 6.39 10.91
N SER A 112 -4.23 7.63 10.40
CA SER A 112 -5.33 8.54 10.71
C SER A 112 -5.68 9.37 9.46
N PRO A 113 -6.95 9.81 9.28
CA PRO A 113 -7.35 10.67 8.17
C PRO A 113 -6.53 11.95 8.01
N ASN A 114 -5.91 12.43 9.09
CA ASN A 114 -5.14 13.68 9.10
C ASN A 114 -3.63 13.47 8.89
N THR A 115 -3.18 12.23 8.68
CA THR A 115 -1.75 11.87 8.61
C THR A 115 -1.38 11.19 7.30
N LEU A 116 -2.22 11.32 6.28
CA LEU A 116 -2.05 10.65 5.00
C LEU A 116 -0.80 11.15 4.28
N ARG A 117 -0.03 10.20 3.71
CA ARG A 117 1.09 10.48 2.82
C ARG A 117 0.83 9.92 1.44
N ARG A 118 1.36 10.60 0.41
CA ARG A 118 1.21 10.23 -1.00
C ARG A 118 2.29 9.24 -1.42
N TYR A 119 1.89 8.19 -2.12
CA TYR A 119 2.76 7.16 -2.67
C TYR A 119 2.40 6.88 -4.13
N ARG A 120 3.42 6.62 -4.95
CA ARG A 120 3.26 6.16 -6.34
C ARG A 120 3.09 4.65 -6.38
N GLY A 121 2.57 4.13 -7.49
CA GLY A 121 2.35 2.69 -7.66
C GLY A 121 1.17 2.20 -6.83
N HIS A 122 1.15 0.91 -6.50
CA HIS A 122 0.05 0.29 -5.77
C HIS A 122 0.43 -0.03 -4.33
N LEU A 123 -0.58 -0.19 -3.47
CA LEU A 123 -0.41 -0.57 -2.07
C LEU A 123 -1.05 -1.92 -1.81
N GLU A 124 -0.29 -2.78 -1.14
CA GLU A 124 -0.76 -4.02 -0.55
C GLU A 124 -0.57 -3.95 0.97
N TRP A 125 -1.21 -4.85 1.70
CA TRP A 125 -1.22 -4.89 3.15
C TRP A 125 -0.79 -6.27 3.63
N THR A 126 0.00 -6.30 4.68
CA THR A 126 0.30 -7.53 5.43
C THR A 126 -0.03 -7.32 6.89
N GLU A 127 -0.54 -8.35 7.56
CA GLU A 127 -0.70 -8.31 9.00
C GLU A 127 0.64 -8.65 9.67
N ARG A 128 1.02 -7.87 10.68
CA ARG A 128 2.19 -8.08 11.53
C ARG A 128 1.90 -7.52 12.92
N ASP A 129 2.06 -8.36 13.94
CA ASP A 129 1.83 -8.00 15.35
C ASP A 129 0.43 -7.40 15.59
N GLY A 130 -0.59 -7.98 14.95
CA GLY A 130 -2.00 -7.54 15.05
C GLY A 130 -2.28 -6.17 14.41
N LYS A 131 -1.35 -5.64 13.60
CA LYS A 131 -1.49 -4.39 12.86
C LYS A 131 -1.31 -4.64 11.37
N LEU A 132 -1.86 -3.74 10.57
CA LEU A 132 -1.62 -3.68 9.13
C LEU A 132 -0.35 -2.90 8.86
N LEU A 133 0.57 -3.50 8.12
CA LEU A 133 1.69 -2.80 7.49
C LEU A 133 1.36 -2.58 6.01
N ALA A 134 1.39 -1.32 5.58
CA ALA A 134 1.34 -0.98 4.17
C ALA A 134 2.66 -1.31 3.47
N ILE A 135 2.53 -1.97 2.33
CA ILE A 135 3.58 -2.34 1.40
C ILE A 135 3.34 -1.57 0.12
N ASN A 136 4.28 -0.68 -0.23
CA ASN A 136 4.24 0.01 -1.51
C ASN A 136 5.02 -0.77 -2.55
N TRP A 137 4.35 -1.07 -3.66
CA TRP A 137 4.93 -1.63 -4.86
C TRP A 137 5.06 -0.54 -5.91
N VAL A 138 6.29 -0.22 -6.27
CA VAL A 138 6.63 0.86 -7.19
C VAL A 138 7.59 0.34 -8.27
N LEU A 139 7.51 0.89 -9.48
CA LEU A 139 8.49 0.60 -10.52
C LEU A 139 9.87 1.10 -10.08
N LEU A 140 10.90 0.32 -10.35
CA LEU A 140 12.30 0.66 -10.06
C LEU A 140 12.66 2.05 -10.61
N ASP A 141 12.26 2.32 -11.85
CA ASP A 141 12.50 3.61 -12.50
C ASP A 141 11.87 4.80 -11.77
N ASP A 142 10.69 4.61 -11.18
CA ASP A 142 10.02 5.66 -10.41
C ASP A 142 10.66 5.82 -9.02
N TYR A 143 11.16 4.74 -8.44
CA TYR A 143 11.87 4.78 -7.16
C TYR A 143 13.23 5.47 -7.29
N LEU A 144 13.99 5.21 -8.35
CA LEU A 144 15.32 5.81 -8.55
C LEU A 144 15.28 7.31 -8.84
N LYS A 145 14.11 7.87 -9.18
CA LYS A 145 13.90 9.31 -9.44
C LYS A 145 13.48 10.09 -8.18
N ALA A 146 13.15 9.42 -7.08
CA ALA A 146 12.67 10.02 -5.83
C ALA A 146 13.81 10.26 -4.84
#